data_AF-A0A8X6PHC0-F1
#
_entry.id   AF-A0A8X6PHC0-F1
#
_cell.length_a   1.000
_cell.length_b   1.000
_cell.length_c   1.000
_cell.angle_alpha   90.00
_cell.angle_beta   90.00
_cell.angle_gamma   90.00
#
_symmetry.space_group_name_H-M   'P 1'
#
loop_
_entity.id
_entity.type
_entity.pdbx_description
1 polymer ?
#
loop_
_entity_poly.entity_id
_entity_poly.type
_entity_poly.pdbx_seq_one_letter_code
_entity_poly.pdbx_strand_id
1 'polypeptide(L)'
;AEIFEGSSLVIRNVNVADEGTYICEAENIVGSISSEEVTLTVHSPPNFLIKPKDQRIGLNGIAKMECSANGNPPPSIFWTKEGNQ
;
A
#
# COMPACT_ATOMS: atom_id res chain seq x y z
N ALA A 1 15.30 -0.98 -18.03
CA ALA A 1 15.68 -1.48 -16.70
C ALA A 1 16.61 -0.45 -16.11
N GLU A 2 16.33 0.01 -14.89
CA GLU A 2 17.30 0.80 -14.15
C GLU A 2 18.41 -0.14 -13.66
N ILE A 3 19.67 0.25 -13.83
CA ILE A 3 20.82 -0.52 -13.38
C ILE A 3 21.33 0.13 -12.10
N PHE A 4 21.37 -0.64 -11.02
CA PHE A 4 21.86 -0.20 -9.72
C PHE A 4 23.23 -0.82 -9.45
N GLU A 5 24.21 0.02 -9.12
CA GLU A 5 25.59 -0.39 -8.90
C GLU A 5 25.88 -0.65 -7.42
N GLY A 6 26.63 -1.72 -7.15
CA GLY A 6 27.12 -2.07 -5.82
C GLY A 6 26.45 -3.28 -5.18
N SER A 7 26.95 -3.67 -4.01
CA SER A 7 26.51 -4.88 -3.30
C SER A 7 25.16 -4.72 -2.57
N SER A 8 24.54 -3.54 -2.62
CA SER A 8 23.28 -3.25 -1.93
C SER A 8 22.47 -2.20 -2.66
N LEU A 9 21.22 -2.51 -2.97
CA LEU A 9 20.24 -1.58 -3.52
C LEU A 9 19.48 -0.88 -2.39
N VAL A 10 19.56 0.45 -2.34
CA VAL A 10 18.85 1.27 -1.35
C VAL A 10 17.88 2.22 -2.06
N ILE A 11 16.59 1.91 -1.95
CA ILE A 11 15.50 2.76 -2.47
C ILE A 11 15.01 3.67 -1.33
N ARG A 12 15.09 4.98 -1.51
CA ARG A 12 14.63 5.98 -0.54
C ARG A 12 13.30 6.57 -0.99
N ASN A 13 12.43 6.89 -0.02
CA ASN A 13 11.09 7.42 -0.29
C ASN A 13 10.29 6.47 -1.21
N VAL A 14 10.27 5.19 -0.84
CA VAL A 14 9.59 4.13 -1.58
C VAL A 14 8.15 4.54 -1.87
N ASN A 15 7.74 4.35 -3.12
CA ASN A 15 6.39 4.58 -3.61
C ASN A 15 5.88 3.32 -4.36
N VAL A 16 4.61 3.34 -4.76
CA VAL A 16 3.97 2.18 -5.39
C VAL A 16 4.64 1.75 -6.70
N ALA A 17 5.28 2.66 -7.42
CA ALA A 17 5.99 2.33 -8.66
C ALA A 17 7.27 1.51 -8.44
N ASP A 18 7.79 1.47 -7.21
CA ASP A 18 8.98 0.68 -6.86
C ASP A 18 8.63 -0.80 -6.57
N GLU A 19 7.34 -1.13 -6.41
CA GLU A 19 6.87 -2.51 -6.25
C GLU A 19 7.24 -3.36 -7.48
N GLY A 20 7.82 -4.54 -7.25
CA GLY A 20 8.23 -5.41 -8.33
C GLY A 20 9.21 -6.50 -7.90
N THR A 21 9.71 -7.22 -8.90
CA THR A 21 10.71 -8.27 -8.74
C THR A 21 12.09 -7.74 -9.09
N TYR A 22 13.06 -8.04 -8.23
CA TYR A 22 14.46 -7.63 -8.35
C TYR A 22 15.36 -8.86 -8.43
N ILE A 23 16.43 -8.75 -9.22
CA ILE A 23 17.48 -9.76 -9.38
C ILE A 23 18.82 -9.06 -9.20
N CYS A 24 19.74 -9.68 -8.46
CA CYS A 24 21.12 -9.22 -8.35
C CYS A 24 21.99 -10.01 -9.33
N GLU A 25 22.71 -9.31 -10.21
CA GLU A 25 23.62 -9.90 -11.19
C GLU A 25 25.07 -9.54 -10.85
N ALA A 26 25.95 -10.53 -10.92
CA ALA A 26 27.39 -10.34 -10.73
C ALA A 26 28.15 -10.86 -11.94
N GLU A 27 28.99 -10.02 -12.53
CA GLU A 27 29.76 -10.31 -13.75
C GLU A 27 31.25 -10.03 -13.55
N ASN A 28 32.09 -10.86 -14.17
CA ASN A 28 33.50 -10.58 -14.38
C ASN A 28 33.93 -11.05 -15.79
N ILE A 29 35.21 -10.91 -16.12
CA ILE A 29 35.75 -11.27 -17.46
C ILE A 29 35.57 -12.76 -17.84
N VAL A 30 35.26 -13.63 -16.89
CA VAL A 30 35.09 -15.08 -17.11
C VAL A 30 33.62 -15.44 -17.28
N GLY A 31 32.68 -14.66 -16.72
CA GLY A 31 31.24 -14.88 -16.88
C GLY A 31 30.37 -14.11 -15.89
N SER A 32 29.07 -14.43 -15.87
CA SER A 32 28.06 -13.82 -15.01
C SER A 32 27.20 -14.87 -14.29
N ILE A 33 26.66 -14.48 -13.13
CA ILE A 33 25.67 -15.24 -12.35
C ILE A 33 24.57 -14.29 -11.87
N SER A 34 23.37 -14.82 -11.67
CA SER A 34 22.22 -14.07 -11.14
C SER A 34 21.70 -14.73 -9.87
N SER A 35 21.16 -13.93 -8.96
CA SER A 35 20.46 -14.42 -7.76
C SER A 35 19.11 -15.03 -8.11
N GLU A 36 18.47 -15.65 -7.11
CA GLU A 36 17.02 -15.88 -7.16
C GLU A 36 16.26 -14.53 -7.18
N GLU A 37 15.04 -14.57 -7.70
CA GLU A 37 14.12 -13.44 -7.72
C GLU A 37 13.68 -13.04 -6.30
N VAL A 38 13.69 -11.74 -6.01
CA VAL A 38 13.17 -11.18 -4.76
C VAL A 38 12.07 -10.17 -5.06
N THR A 39 10.91 -10.34 -4.44
CA THR A 39 9.77 -9.40 -4.60
C THR A 39 9.80 -8.34 -3.50
N LEU A 40 9.75 -7.07 -3.92
CA LEU A 40 9.44 -5.94 -3.06
C LEU A 40 7.94 -5.66 -3.17
N THR A 41 7.21 -5.76 -2.05
CA THR A 41 5.81 -5.36 -1.93
C THR A 41 5.70 -4.05 -1.14
N VAL A 42 4.92 -3.10 -1.64
CA VAL A 42 4.77 -1.77 -1.03
C VAL A 42 3.40 -1.65 -0.36
N HIS A 43 3.42 -1.53 0.97
CA HIS A 43 2.21 -1.32 1.76
C HIS A 43 1.88 0.16 1.91
N SER A 44 0.59 0.47 2.05
CA SER A 44 0.10 1.82 2.27
C SER A 44 -0.94 1.86 3.39
N PRO A 45 -0.92 2.89 4.26
CA PRO A 45 -1.91 3.04 5.30
C PRO A 45 -3.30 3.28 4.71
N PRO A 46 -4.36 2.98 5.46
CA PRO A 46 -5.71 3.32 5.04
C PRO A 46 -5.87 4.82 4.80
N ASN A 47 -6.44 5.20 3.67
CA ASN A 47 -6.79 6.59 3.37
C ASN A 47 -8.24 6.68 2.91
N PHE A 48 -8.98 7.66 3.44
CA PHE A 48 -10.39 7.80 3.11
C PHE A 48 -10.60 8.24 1.66
N LEU A 49 -11.38 7.45 0.93
CA LEU A 49 -11.98 7.84 -0.34
C LEU A 49 -13.28 8.61 -0.10
N ILE A 50 -14.08 8.13 0.85
CA ILE A 50 -15.34 8.75 1.26
C ILE A 50 -15.32 8.91 2.77
N LYS A 51 -15.29 10.16 3.22
CA LYS A 51 -15.47 10.53 4.62
C LYS A 51 -16.96 10.74 4.90
N PRO A 52 -17.49 10.13 5.97
CA PRO A 52 -18.87 10.42 6.35
C PRO A 52 -19.03 11.86 6.81
N LYS A 53 -20.25 12.36 6.66
CA LYS A 53 -20.62 13.73 7.00
C LYS A 53 -21.78 13.73 7.97
N ASP A 54 -21.88 14.80 8.74
CA ASP A 54 -22.99 15.02 9.66
C ASP A 54 -24.33 15.01 8.90
N GLN A 55 -25.31 14.33 9.47
CA GLN A 55 -26.68 14.29 8.96
C GLN A 55 -27.65 14.84 10.01
N ARG A 56 -28.59 15.68 9.57
CA ARG A 56 -29.71 16.17 10.39
C ARG A 56 -31.00 15.62 9.79
N ILE A 57 -31.64 14.69 10.49
CA ILE A 57 -32.79 13.93 9.98
C ILE A 57 -33.90 14.00 11.02
N GLY A 58 -35.13 14.21 10.55
CA GLY A 58 -36.33 14.22 11.41
C GLY A 58 -36.70 12.83 11.92
N LEU A 59 -37.57 12.78 12.94
CA LEU A 59 -38.10 11.51 13.46
C LEU A 59 -38.70 10.66 12.33
N ASN A 60 -38.49 9.35 12.41
CA ASN A 60 -38.89 8.36 11.40
C ASN A 60 -38.20 8.49 10.02
N GLY A 61 -37.19 9.35 9.89
CA GLY A 61 -36.35 9.41 8.69
C GLY A 61 -35.30 8.29 8.65
N ILE A 62 -34.68 8.11 7.49
CA ILE A 62 -33.64 7.10 7.26
C ILE A 62 -32.28 7.79 7.16
N ALA A 63 -31.35 7.43 8.04
CA ALA A 63 -29.96 7.88 8.00
C ALA A 63 -29.08 6.87 7.25
N LYS A 64 -28.22 7.36 6.36
CA LYS A 64 -27.25 6.53 5.63
C LYS A 64 -25.89 7.23 5.66
N MET A 65 -24.95 6.69 6.43
CA MET A 65 -23.58 7.17 6.48
C MET A 65 -22.70 6.27 5.62
N GLU A 66 -22.00 6.87 4.66
CA GLU A 66 -21.08 6.16 3.76
C GLU A 66 -19.64 6.39 4.21
N CYS A 67 -18.86 5.32 4.25
CA CYS A 67 -17.44 5.33 4.59
C CYS A 67 -16.72 4.35 3.65
N SER A 68 -15.67 4.83 3.01
CA SER A 68 -14.82 4.01 2.15
C SER A 68 -13.38 4.48 2.29
N ALA A 69 -12.45 3.53 2.35
CA ALA A 69 -11.02 3.80 2.37
C ALA A 69 -10.29 2.86 1.41
N ASN A 70 -9.19 3.32 0.85
CA ASN A 70 -8.21 2.48 0.17
C ASN A 70 -7.01 2.24 1.08
N GLY A 71 -6.15 1.30 0.72
CA GLY A 71 -4.95 0.93 1.45
C GLY A 71 -4.40 -0.39 0.92
N ASN A 72 -3.14 -0.70 1.22
CA ASN A 72 -2.54 -1.99 0.92
C ASN A 72 -1.90 -2.58 2.18
N PRO A 73 -2.39 -3.70 2.71
CA PRO A 73 -3.56 -4.47 2.26
C PRO A 73 -4.90 -3.70 2.34
N PRO A 74 -5.96 -4.17 1.65
CA PRO A 74 -7.28 -3.53 1.70
C PRO A 74 -7.79 -3.37 3.14
N PRO A 75 -8.23 -2.16 3.54
CA PRO A 75 -8.67 -1.93 4.91
C PRO A 75 -10.05 -2.53 5.19
N SER A 76 -10.24 -3.03 6.41
CA SER A 76 -11.57 -3.36 6.94
C SER A 76 -12.28 -2.10 7.43
N ILE A 77 -13.53 -1.92 7.04
CA ILE A 77 -14.39 -0.79 7.46
C ILE A 77 -15.38 -1.28 8.52
N PHE A 78 -15.44 -0.60 9.65
CA PHE A 78 -16.39 -0.87 10.73
C PHE A 78 -16.91 0.44 11.32
N TRP A 79 -18.08 0.38 11.94
CA TRP A 79 -18.77 1.54 12.51
C TRP A 79 -19.00 1.31 14.00
N THR A 80 -18.72 2.33 14.79
CA THR A 80 -19.07 2.36 16.22
C THR A 80 -19.90 3.60 16.50
N LYS A 81 -20.78 3.49 17.49
CA LYS A 81 -21.47 4.63 18.10
C LYS A 81 -20.82 4.84 19.46
N GLU A 82 -20.48 6.09 19.82
CA GLU A 82 -19.78 6.41 21.07
C GLU A 82 -20.20 5.51 22.24
N GLY A 83 -19.22 4.81 22.82
CA GLY A 83 -19.38 3.97 24.00
C GLY A 83 -19.74 2.50 23.79
N ASN A 84 -20.07 2.06 22.57
CA ASN A 84 -20.28 0.64 22.28
C ASN A 84 -19.28 0.14 21.24
N GLN A 85 -18.36 -0.71 21.72
CA GLN A 85 -17.43 -1.49 20.93
C GLN A 85 -18.06 -2.84 20.58
#